data_AF-A0AAV7V3T9-F1
#
_entry.id   AF-A0AAV7V3T9-F1
#
_cell.length_a   1.000
_cell.length_b   1.000
_cell.length_c   1.000
_cell.angle_alpha   90.00
_cell.angle_beta   90.00
_cell.angle_gamma   90.00
#
_symmetry.space_group_name_H-M   'P 1'
#
loop_
_entity.id
_entity.type
_entity.pdbx_description
1 polymer ?
#
loop_
_entity_poly.entity_id
_entity_poly.type
_entity_poly.pdbx_seq_one_letter_code
_entity_poly.pdbx_strand_id
1 'polypeptide(L)'
;MPRGKTAGKAPCKPARQLLFSEALRQQKYPAAAASPPPSHDTMSDNAQGASMDRILQEISAVGRKLEGMDTAMSALTAETRSMRLEIAGFQSQISGLDHRVAAVESQVVSQTDRDQELLYLRSKLTDLEDRSRRNNIRFLGFPEGIEGTDILSYLRDTLTKLADVTFDPPLEFQRAHRLGPKRQNGQDRPRQS
;
A
#
# COMPACT_ATOMS: atom_id res chain seq x y z
N MET A 1 24.27 -36.72 13.36
CA MET A 1 24.03 -37.83 14.32
C MET A 1 23.97 -37.23 15.72
N PRO A 2 23.13 -37.69 16.67
CA PRO A 2 21.82 -38.34 16.58
C PRO A 2 20.69 -37.55 17.32
N ARG A 3 19.40 -37.65 16.94
CA ARG A 3 18.23 -38.29 17.65
C ARG A 3 17.94 -37.75 19.07
N GLY A 4 16.72 -37.50 19.56
CA GLY A 4 15.33 -37.86 19.18
C GLY A 4 14.58 -38.30 20.47
N LYS A 5 13.26 -38.17 20.69
CA LYS A 5 12.05 -37.98 19.86
C LYS A 5 10.94 -37.28 20.69
N THR A 6 9.80 -36.90 20.09
CA THR A 6 8.50 -36.74 20.78
C THR A 6 7.40 -37.56 20.09
N ALA A 7 6.44 -38.08 20.87
CA ALA A 7 5.22 -38.72 20.33
C ALA A 7 4.31 -37.63 19.72
N GLY A 8 3.47 -37.87 18.71
CA GLY A 8 2.88 -39.12 18.27
C GLY A 8 1.36 -38.91 18.15
N LYS A 9 0.93 -38.21 17.09
CA LYS A 9 -0.49 -37.87 16.85
C LYS A 9 -0.87 -38.30 15.44
N ALA A 10 -1.70 -39.33 15.33
CA ALA A 10 -2.11 -39.89 14.04
C ALA A 10 -3.20 -39.03 13.37
N PRO A 11 -3.14 -38.79 12.05
CA PRO A 11 -4.24 -38.20 11.30
C PRO A 11 -5.17 -39.29 10.75
N CYS A 12 -6.44 -39.27 11.14
CA CYS A 12 -7.47 -40.05 10.44
C CYS A 12 -7.69 -39.49 9.03
N LYS A 13 -7.59 -40.34 8.01
CA LYS A 13 -8.04 -40.07 6.64
C LYS A 13 -9.10 -41.10 6.25
N PRO A 14 -10.32 -40.70 5.87
CA PRO A 14 -11.26 -41.57 5.18
C PRO A 14 -11.09 -41.43 3.65
N ALA A 15 -10.96 -42.55 2.94
CA ALA A 15 -11.45 -42.76 1.57
C ALA A 15 -10.92 -44.09 1.02
N ARG A 16 -11.81 -45.05 0.74
CA ARG A 16 -11.59 -46.01 -0.34
C ARG A 16 -12.91 -46.52 -0.87
N GLN A 17 -13.35 -45.97 -2.00
CA GLN A 17 -14.42 -46.54 -2.80
C GLN A 17 -13.91 -47.74 -3.61
N LEU A 18 -14.75 -48.77 -3.67
CA LEU A 18 -15.09 -49.61 -4.82
C LEU A 18 -13.95 -50.14 -5.72
N LEU A 19 -13.88 -51.48 -5.84
CA LEU A 19 -13.87 -52.12 -7.17
C LEU A 19 -14.73 -53.40 -7.15
N PHE A 20 -15.32 -53.65 -8.31
CA PHE A 20 -16.36 -54.65 -8.61
C PHE A 20 -15.73 -55.83 -9.36
N SER A 21 -16.16 -57.08 -9.11
CA SER A 21 -16.07 -58.17 -10.09
C SER A 21 -16.80 -59.43 -9.63
N GLU A 22 -17.47 -60.10 -10.58
CA GLU A 22 -18.29 -61.29 -10.40
C GLU A 22 -17.46 -62.59 -10.41
N ALA A 23 -17.88 -63.63 -9.69
CA ALA A 23 -17.45 -65.01 -9.95
C ALA A 23 -18.42 -66.06 -9.35
N LEU A 24 -18.86 -67.02 -10.18
CA LEU A 24 -19.38 -68.36 -9.81
C LEU A 24 -20.61 -68.38 -8.87
N ARG A 25 -21.85 -68.62 -9.30
CA ARG A 25 -22.39 -69.55 -10.33
C ARG A 25 -21.95 -71.01 -10.17
N GLN A 26 -22.56 -71.71 -9.20
CA GLN A 26 -23.19 -73.05 -9.31
C GLN A 26 -23.32 -73.74 -7.94
N GLN A 27 -24.54 -73.83 -7.39
CA GLN A 27 -24.96 -75.01 -6.65
C GLN A 27 -26.28 -75.51 -7.22
N LYS A 28 -26.38 -76.84 -7.30
CA LYS A 28 -27.37 -77.60 -8.05
C LYS A 28 -28.16 -78.42 -7.05
N TYR A 29 -29.42 -78.06 -6.82
CA TYR A 29 -30.37 -78.85 -6.01
C TYR A 29 -31.54 -79.30 -6.90
N PRO A 30 -32.02 -80.55 -6.74
CA PRO A 30 -32.94 -81.17 -7.69
C PRO A 30 -34.40 -80.75 -7.49
N ALA A 31 -35.19 -80.87 -8.56
CA ALA A 31 -36.64 -80.66 -8.51
C ALA A 31 -37.35 -81.75 -7.70
N ALA A 32 -38.28 -81.35 -6.85
CA ALA A 32 -39.21 -82.22 -6.13
C ALA A 32 -40.66 -81.78 -6.38
N ALA A 33 -41.56 -82.76 -6.34
CA ALA A 33 -42.93 -82.74 -6.82
C ALA A 33 -43.81 -81.54 -6.44
N ALA A 34 -44.77 -81.23 -7.32
CA ALA A 34 -45.78 -80.21 -7.12
C ALA A 34 -46.85 -80.62 -6.09
N SER A 35 -47.25 -79.65 -5.26
CA SER A 35 -48.50 -79.63 -4.50
C SER A 35 -49.11 -78.23 -4.62
N PRO A 36 -50.39 -78.06 -4.99
CA PRO A 36 -51.00 -76.73 -5.06
C PRO A 36 -51.25 -76.17 -3.64
N PRO A 37 -51.03 -74.87 -3.40
CA PRO A 37 -51.40 -74.24 -2.14
C PRO A 37 -52.92 -74.16 -2.00
N PRO A 38 -53.48 -74.21 -0.77
CA PRO A 38 -54.91 -74.03 -0.56
C PRO A 38 -55.34 -72.63 -0.98
N SER A 39 -56.38 -72.55 -1.79
CA SER A 39 -57.04 -71.30 -2.18
C SER A 39 -57.68 -70.66 -0.95
N HIS A 40 -57.00 -69.66 -0.39
CA HIS A 40 -57.63 -68.72 0.54
C HIS A 40 -58.34 -67.65 -0.30
N ASP A 41 -59.66 -67.54 -0.15
CA ASP A 41 -60.43 -66.53 -0.88
C ASP A 41 -59.94 -65.12 -0.53
N THR A 42 -59.47 -64.40 -1.54
CA THR A 42 -59.17 -62.95 -1.46
C THR A 42 -60.17 -62.20 -2.33
N MET A 43 -61.38 -62.04 -1.81
CA MET A 43 -62.42 -61.14 -2.34
C MET A 43 -62.59 -59.93 -1.42
N SER A 44 -61.55 -59.11 -1.33
CA SER A 44 -61.52 -57.77 -0.71
C SER A 44 -60.29 -56.98 -1.20
N ASP A 45 -60.21 -55.69 -0.86
CA ASP A 45 -59.01 -54.84 -0.84
C ASP A 45 -58.63 -54.03 -2.09
N ASN A 46 -59.46 -53.98 -3.14
CA ASN A 46 -59.21 -53.05 -4.27
C ASN A 46 -59.27 -51.55 -3.86
N ALA A 47 -59.92 -51.23 -2.74
CA ALA A 47 -59.98 -49.87 -2.19
C ALA A 47 -58.81 -49.54 -1.24
N GLN A 48 -58.35 -50.50 -0.42
CA GLN A 48 -57.19 -50.29 0.46
C GLN A 48 -55.88 -50.20 -0.33
N GLY A 49 -55.72 -51.00 -1.40
CA GLY A 49 -54.55 -50.90 -2.29
C GLY A 49 -54.38 -49.50 -2.89
N ALA A 50 -55.46 -48.95 -3.45
CA ALA A 50 -55.44 -47.60 -4.02
C ALA A 50 -55.13 -46.48 -2.99
N SER A 51 -55.47 -46.68 -1.71
CA SER A 51 -55.10 -45.77 -0.62
C SER A 51 -53.61 -45.86 -0.28
N MET A 52 -53.07 -47.09 -0.23
CA MET A 52 -51.65 -47.36 0.00
C MET A 52 -50.77 -46.77 -1.11
N ASP A 53 -51.15 -46.98 -2.37
CA ASP A 53 -50.43 -46.43 -3.53
C ASP A 53 -50.37 -44.90 -3.52
N ARG A 54 -51.45 -44.24 -3.09
CA ARG A 54 -51.50 -42.78 -2.96
C ARG A 54 -50.54 -42.26 -1.89
N ILE A 55 -50.44 -42.95 -0.75
CA ILE A 55 -49.46 -42.64 0.32
C ILE A 55 -48.02 -42.86 -0.20
N LEU A 56 -47.75 -43.96 -0.91
CA LEU A 56 -46.44 -44.22 -1.51
C LEU A 56 -46.07 -43.13 -2.54
N GLN A 57 -47.04 -42.67 -3.34
CA GLN A 57 -46.84 -41.58 -4.29
C GLN A 57 -46.49 -40.26 -3.59
N GLU A 58 -47.17 -39.91 -2.49
CA GLU A 58 -46.87 -38.72 -1.68
C GLU A 58 -45.49 -38.83 -1.00
N ILE A 59 -45.15 -39.99 -0.42
CA ILE A 59 -43.81 -40.25 0.14
C ILE A 59 -42.73 -40.04 -0.94
N SER A 60 -42.94 -40.54 -2.16
CA SER A 60 -42.01 -40.31 -3.28
C SER A 60 -41.86 -38.82 -3.63
N ALA A 61 -42.95 -38.04 -3.53
CA ALA A 61 -42.95 -36.62 -3.82
C ALA A 61 -42.24 -35.80 -2.72
N VAL A 62 -42.39 -36.21 -1.46
CA VAL A 62 -41.62 -35.66 -0.34
C VAL A 62 -40.13 -36.00 -0.48
N GLY A 63 -39.78 -37.23 -0.88
CA GLY A 63 -38.40 -37.63 -1.16
C GLY A 63 -37.73 -36.73 -2.20
N ARG A 64 -38.36 -36.54 -3.37
CA ARG A 64 -37.86 -35.62 -4.41
C ARG A 64 -37.72 -34.17 -3.94
N LYS A 65 -38.61 -33.69 -3.05
CA LYS A 65 -38.48 -32.35 -2.44
C LYS A 65 -37.30 -32.27 -1.47
N LEU A 66 -37.04 -33.31 -0.69
CA LEU A 66 -35.88 -33.37 0.21
C LEU A 66 -34.56 -33.39 -0.57
N GLU A 67 -34.48 -34.14 -1.67
CA GLU A 67 -33.33 -34.11 -2.59
C GLU A 67 -33.12 -32.71 -3.21
N GLY A 68 -34.21 -32.05 -3.61
CA GLY A 68 -34.18 -30.66 -4.07
C GLY A 68 -33.73 -29.65 -3.00
N MET A 69 -34.09 -29.89 -1.73
CA MET A 69 -33.63 -29.07 -0.60
C MET A 69 -32.16 -29.32 -0.27
N ASP A 70 -31.69 -30.57 -0.30
CA ASP A 70 -30.29 -30.93 -0.02
C ASP A 70 -29.32 -30.37 -1.07
N THR A 71 -29.71 -30.43 -2.36
CA THR A 71 -28.95 -29.80 -3.45
C THR A 71 -28.90 -28.28 -3.33
N ALA A 72 -30.03 -27.62 -3.00
CA ALA A 72 -30.06 -26.18 -2.75
C ALA A 72 -29.24 -25.77 -1.52
N MET A 73 -29.30 -26.55 -0.44
CA MET A 73 -28.52 -26.31 0.78
C MET A 73 -27.02 -26.48 0.54
N SER A 74 -26.64 -27.48 -0.27
CA SER A 74 -25.26 -27.70 -0.72
C SER A 74 -24.74 -26.52 -1.54
N ALA A 75 -25.55 -25.97 -2.46
CA ALA A 75 -25.21 -24.78 -3.24
C ALA A 75 -25.03 -23.53 -2.35
N LEU A 76 -25.98 -23.25 -1.44
CA LEU A 76 -25.86 -22.15 -0.48
C LEU A 76 -24.63 -22.29 0.44
N THR A 77 -24.27 -23.52 0.80
CA THR A 77 -23.07 -23.80 1.61
C THR A 77 -21.78 -23.55 0.81
N ALA A 78 -21.77 -23.83 -0.50
CA ALA A 78 -20.66 -23.49 -1.38
C ALA A 78 -20.50 -21.97 -1.53
N GLU A 79 -21.61 -21.26 -1.80
CA GLU A 79 -21.62 -19.79 -1.92
C GLU A 79 -21.15 -19.10 -0.63
N THR A 80 -21.64 -19.57 0.53
CA THR A 80 -21.22 -19.08 1.85
C THR A 80 -19.71 -19.30 2.09
N ARG A 81 -19.12 -20.37 1.53
CA ARG A 81 -17.65 -20.56 1.58
C ARG A 81 -16.93 -19.60 0.65
N SER A 82 -17.44 -19.33 -0.57
CA SER A 82 -16.85 -18.36 -1.49
C SER A 82 -16.80 -16.96 -0.88
N MET A 83 -17.94 -16.45 -0.40
CA MET A 83 -18.02 -15.14 0.25
C MET A 83 -17.07 -15.02 1.46
N ARG A 84 -16.88 -16.08 2.24
CA ARG A 84 -15.92 -16.07 3.37
C ARG A 84 -14.46 -15.96 2.91
N LEU A 85 -14.10 -16.56 1.78
CA LEU A 85 -12.75 -16.44 1.21
C LEU A 85 -12.53 -15.04 0.63
N GLU A 86 -13.52 -14.46 -0.04
CA GLU A 86 -13.47 -13.08 -0.53
C GLU A 86 -13.34 -12.07 0.61
N ILE A 87 -14.14 -12.21 1.67
CA ILE A 87 -14.03 -11.37 2.88
C ILE A 87 -12.63 -11.47 3.51
N ALA A 88 -12.05 -12.67 3.62
CA ALA A 88 -10.67 -12.83 4.11
C ALA A 88 -9.64 -12.17 3.18
N GLY A 89 -9.87 -12.21 1.85
CA GLY A 89 -9.08 -11.49 0.86
C GLY A 89 -9.14 -9.97 1.06
N PHE A 90 -10.34 -9.41 1.19
CA PHE A 90 -10.53 -7.98 1.46
C PHE A 90 -9.92 -7.54 2.80
N GLN A 91 -10.06 -8.34 3.86
CA GLN A 91 -9.39 -8.07 5.14
C GLN A 91 -7.87 -7.98 5.01
N SER A 92 -7.26 -8.91 4.24
CA SER A 92 -5.83 -8.86 3.96
C SER A 92 -5.42 -7.65 3.11
N GLN A 93 -6.26 -7.22 2.16
CA GLN A 93 -6.01 -6.02 1.34
C GLN A 93 -6.12 -4.74 2.15
N ILE A 94 -7.14 -4.62 3.01
CA ILE A 94 -7.35 -3.48 3.91
C ILE A 94 -6.16 -3.33 4.86
N SER A 95 -5.75 -4.39 5.56
CA SER A 95 -4.55 -4.36 6.43
C SER A 95 -3.29 -3.95 5.66
N GLY A 96 -3.12 -4.42 4.41
CA GLY A 96 -2.01 -4.02 3.56
C GLY A 96 -2.06 -2.55 3.12
N LEU A 97 -3.26 -1.97 2.96
CA LEU A 97 -3.45 -0.55 2.69
C LEU A 97 -3.22 0.30 3.94
N ASP A 98 -3.74 -0.10 5.10
CA ASP A 98 -3.55 0.60 6.38
C ASP A 98 -2.06 0.75 6.72
N HIS A 99 -1.27 -0.32 6.55
CA HIS A 99 0.18 -0.27 6.73
C HIS A 99 0.88 0.67 5.75
N ARG A 100 0.41 0.75 4.49
CA ARG A 100 0.97 1.67 3.48
C ARG A 100 0.59 3.12 3.76
N VAL A 101 -0.64 3.38 4.21
CA VAL A 101 -1.10 4.72 4.61
C VAL A 101 -0.28 5.21 5.80
N ALA A 102 -0.17 4.43 6.88
CA ALA A 102 0.63 4.79 8.05
C ALA A 102 2.11 5.07 7.72
N ALA A 103 2.71 4.30 6.79
CA ALA A 103 4.06 4.53 6.33
C ALA A 103 4.20 5.84 5.54
N VAL A 104 3.24 6.15 4.66
CA VAL A 104 3.21 7.41 3.89
C VAL A 104 2.99 8.61 4.82
N GLU A 105 2.06 8.52 5.78
CA GLU A 105 1.82 9.57 6.78
C GLU A 105 3.08 9.88 7.60
N SER A 106 3.78 8.84 8.08
CA SER A 106 5.06 9.00 8.78
C SER A 106 6.14 9.66 7.90
N GLN A 107 6.20 9.30 6.62
CA GLN A 107 7.13 9.91 5.67
C GLN A 107 6.80 11.39 5.42
N VAL A 108 5.52 11.76 5.30
CA VAL A 108 5.06 13.14 5.10
C VAL A 108 5.42 14.01 6.31
N VAL A 109 5.14 13.56 7.54
CA VAL A 109 5.52 14.29 8.77
C VAL A 109 7.05 14.50 8.80
N SER A 110 7.82 13.43 8.56
CA SER A 110 9.27 13.52 8.53
C SER A 110 9.79 14.45 7.43
N GLN A 111 9.09 14.57 6.31
CA GLN A 111 9.43 15.52 5.24
C GLN A 111 9.13 16.97 5.68
N THR A 112 7.98 17.23 6.29
CA THR A 112 7.63 18.58 6.78
C THR A 112 8.61 19.09 7.83
N ASP A 113 9.13 18.21 8.70
CA ASP A 113 10.15 18.59 9.69
C ASP A 113 11.46 19.03 9.01
N ARG A 114 11.90 18.31 7.97
CA ARG A 114 13.10 18.68 7.17
C ARG A 114 12.89 19.99 6.41
N ASP A 115 11.71 20.21 5.86
CA ASP A 115 11.40 21.46 5.15
C ASP A 115 11.43 22.67 6.11
N GLN A 116 10.95 22.51 7.35
CA GLN A 116 11.09 23.53 8.40
C GLN A 116 12.56 23.79 8.79
N GLU A 117 13.36 22.74 8.95
CA GLU A 117 14.80 22.86 9.23
C GLU A 117 15.53 23.59 8.08
N LEU A 118 15.24 23.25 6.82
CA LEU A 118 15.80 23.92 5.64
C LEU A 118 15.41 25.40 5.57
N LEU A 119 14.17 25.76 5.91
CA LEU A 119 13.73 27.15 5.98
C LEU A 119 14.46 27.93 7.09
N TYR A 120 14.62 27.33 8.27
CA TYR A 120 15.38 27.91 9.38
C TYR A 120 16.86 28.13 9.00
N LEU A 121 17.52 27.10 8.45
CA LEU A 121 18.91 27.18 8.01
C LEU A 121 19.09 28.22 6.91
N ARG A 122 18.17 28.30 5.94
CA ARG A 122 18.20 29.33 4.89
C ARG A 122 18.06 30.74 5.46
N SER A 123 17.11 30.96 6.38
CA SER A 123 16.95 32.25 7.06
C SER A 123 18.22 32.65 7.83
N LYS A 124 18.83 31.70 8.54
CA LYS A 124 20.08 31.91 9.28
C LYS A 124 21.27 32.21 8.36
N LEU A 125 21.35 31.57 7.19
CA LEU A 125 22.38 31.86 6.19
C LEU A 125 22.23 33.27 5.61
N THR A 126 21.01 33.70 5.25
CA THR A 126 20.74 35.07 4.79
C THR A 126 21.14 36.09 5.85
N ASP A 127 20.72 35.90 7.11
CA ASP A 127 21.04 36.80 8.23
C ASP A 127 22.56 36.89 8.51
N LEU A 128 23.30 35.79 8.32
CA LEU A 128 24.77 35.80 8.39
C LEU A 128 25.42 36.50 7.19
N GLU A 129 24.91 36.30 5.97
CA GLU A 129 25.39 36.98 4.76
C GLU A 129 25.15 38.49 4.83
N ASP A 130 23.97 38.91 5.30
CA ASP A 130 23.60 40.30 5.52
C ASP A 130 24.47 40.94 6.62
N ARG A 131 24.69 40.27 7.75
CA ARG A 131 25.63 40.78 8.78
C ARG A 131 27.06 40.87 8.24
N SER A 132 27.51 39.89 7.46
CA SER A 132 28.85 39.89 6.86
C SER A 132 29.04 40.98 5.80
N ARG A 133 27.96 41.49 5.20
CA ARG A 133 28.00 42.53 4.16
C ARG A 133 27.48 43.89 4.61
N ARG A 134 26.95 44.02 5.83
CA ARG A 134 26.35 45.25 6.38
C ARG A 134 27.22 46.49 6.24
N ASN A 135 28.53 46.34 6.40
CA ASN A 135 29.49 47.45 6.36
C ASN A 135 30.10 47.65 4.95
N ASN A 136 29.68 46.88 3.94
CA ASN A 136 30.19 46.96 2.58
C ASN A 136 29.26 47.84 1.72
N ILE A 137 29.68 49.08 1.47
CA ILE A 137 29.03 49.98 0.52
C ILE A 137 29.57 49.69 -0.88
N ARG A 138 28.72 49.74 -1.91
CA ARG A 138 29.09 49.48 -3.30
C ARG A 138 28.84 50.68 -4.19
N PHE A 139 29.87 51.21 -4.82
CA PHE A 139 29.76 52.38 -5.71
C PHE A 139 29.64 51.94 -7.17
N LEU A 140 28.66 52.51 -7.88
CA LEU A 140 28.35 52.20 -9.27
C LEU A 140 28.74 53.37 -10.17
N GLY A 141 29.34 53.09 -11.33
CA GLY A 141 29.63 54.11 -12.35
C GLY A 141 30.80 55.06 -12.04
N PHE A 142 31.52 54.88 -10.94
CA PHE A 142 32.74 55.64 -10.65
C PHE A 142 33.78 55.46 -11.77
N PRO A 143 34.29 56.52 -12.42
CA PRO A 143 35.24 56.39 -13.53
C PRO A 143 36.52 55.66 -13.10
N GLU A 144 37.05 54.77 -13.93
CA GLU A 144 38.31 54.07 -13.63
C GLU A 144 39.52 54.92 -14.05
N GLY A 145 40.57 54.92 -13.23
CA GLY A 145 41.87 55.58 -13.53
C GLY A 145 42.04 56.99 -12.97
N ILE A 146 40.97 57.68 -12.59
CA ILE A 146 41.06 59.01 -11.92
C ILE A 146 41.39 58.92 -10.42
N GLU A 147 41.29 57.73 -9.84
CA GLU A 147 41.51 57.45 -8.41
C GLU A 147 43.00 57.49 -7.99
N GLY A 148 43.93 57.51 -8.97
CA GLY A 148 45.37 57.48 -8.72
C GLY A 148 45.83 56.18 -8.05
N THR A 149 46.84 56.29 -7.19
CA THR A 149 47.46 55.16 -6.49
C THR A 149 46.72 54.77 -5.21
N ASP A 150 46.03 55.72 -4.56
CA ASP A 150 45.27 55.49 -3.33
C ASP A 150 43.78 55.82 -3.48
N ILE A 151 42.99 54.76 -3.63
CA ILE A 151 41.53 54.81 -3.73
C ILE A 151 40.91 55.36 -2.44
N LEU A 152 41.52 55.17 -1.26
CA LEU A 152 40.94 55.56 0.02
C LEU A 152 40.94 57.07 0.23
N SER A 153 42.06 57.74 -0.05
CA SER A 153 42.12 59.21 -0.01
C SER A 153 41.19 59.83 -1.04
N TYR A 154 41.13 59.29 -2.27
CA TYR A 154 40.20 59.74 -3.30
C TYR A 154 38.73 59.59 -2.88
N LEU A 155 38.34 58.45 -2.27
CA LEU A 155 36.98 58.24 -1.77
C LEU A 155 36.63 59.16 -0.59
N ARG A 156 37.56 59.39 0.35
CA ARG A 156 37.34 60.34 1.46
C ARG A 156 37.05 61.74 0.93
N ASP A 157 37.91 62.25 0.06
CA ASP A 157 37.79 63.56 -0.56
C ASP A 157 36.49 63.72 -1.37
N THR A 158 36.15 62.72 -2.19
CA THR A 158 34.94 62.79 -3.02
C THR A 158 33.66 62.67 -2.23
N LEU A 159 33.60 61.82 -1.19
CA LEU A 159 32.40 61.70 -0.36
C LEU A 159 32.19 62.94 0.51
N THR A 160 33.24 63.51 1.11
CA THR A 160 33.13 64.79 1.84
C THR A 160 32.69 65.94 0.94
N LYS A 161 33.24 66.05 -0.28
CA LYS A 161 32.82 67.07 -1.27
C LYS A 161 31.40 66.84 -1.81
N LEU A 162 30.97 65.59 -1.96
CA LEU A 162 29.63 65.25 -2.50
C LEU A 162 28.52 65.40 -1.45
N ALA A 163 28.82 65.10 -0.18
CA ALA A 163 27.87 65.24 0.92
C ALA A 163 27.78 66.68 1.46
N ASP A 164 28.79 67.52 1.18
CA ASP A 164 28.98 68.85 1.79
C ASP A 164 29.01 68.80 3.33
N VAL A 165 29.57 67.71 3.88
CA VAL A 165 29.65 67.42 5.31
C VAL A 165 31.08 67.06 5.71
N THR A 166 31.63 67.82 6.66
CA THR A 166 32.83 67.45 7.40
C THR A 166 32.48 66.44 8.49
N PHE A 167 32.99 65.22 8.37
CA PHE A 167 32.81 64.18 9.38
C PHE A 167 33.86 64.33 10.51
N ASP A 168 33.39 64.29 11.76
CA ASP A 168 34.23 64.22 12.96
C ASP A 168 33.76 63.04 13.83
N PRO A 169 34.56 61.96 13.99
CA PRO A 169 35.87 61.74 13.37
C PRO A 169 35.81 61.57 11.83
N PRO A 170 36.93 61.74 11.12
CA PRO A 170 36.99 61.56 9.66
C PRO A 170 36.56 60.16 9.21
N LEU A 171 36.06 60.05 7.98
CA LEU A 171 35.64 58.75 7.41
C LEU A 171 36.76 57.71 7.45
N GLU A 172 36.53 56.64 8.20
CA GLU A 172 37.39 55.45 8.26
C GLU A 172 36.92 54.39 7.27
N PHE A 173 37.88 53.79 6.57
CA PHE A 173 37.64 52.70 5.63
C PHE A 173 38.56 51.53 5.97
N GLN A 174 38.00 50.35 6.20
CA GLN A 174 38.81 49.15 6.42
C GLN A 174 39.51 48.69 5.12
N ARG A 175 38.82 48.84 3.97
CA ARG A 175 39.30 48.47 2.64
C ARG A 175 38.39 49.06 1.56
N ALA A 176 38.94 49.50 0.43
CA ALA A 176 38.20 49.76 -0.81
C ALA A 176 38.93 49.08 -1.97
N HIS A 177 38.19 48.52 -2.94
CA HIS A 177 38.78 47.87 -4.11
C HIS A 177 37.76 47.65 -5.21
N ARG A 178 38.16 47.83 -6.47
CA ARG A 178 37.35 47.51 -7.65
C ARG A 178 37.08 46.00 -7.73
N LEU A 179 35.82 45.62 -7.92
CA LEU A 179 35.39 44.23 -8.05
C LEU A 179 35.51 43.74 -9.50
N GLY A 180 36.13 42.56 -9.68
CA GLY A 180 36.29 41.90 -10.97
C GLY A 180 37.54 42.34 -11.78
N PRO A 181 37.88 41.61 -12.85
CA PRO A 181 39.08 41.85 -13.66
C PRO A 181 39.04 43.22 -14.35
N LYS A 182 40.19 43.90 -14.43
CA LYS A 182 40.31 45.22 -15.08
C LYS A 182 39.87 45.13 -16.54
N ARG A 183 38.99 46.06 -16.95
CA ARG A 183 38.47 46.12 -18.31
C ARG A 183 39.50 46.76 -19.24
N GLN A 184 39.62 46.24 -20.47
CA GLN A 184 40.64 46.67 -21.43
C GLN A 184 40.19 47.90 -22.23
N ASN A 185 38.88 48.03 -22.48
CA ASN A 185 38.30 49.10 -23.28
C ASN A 185 37.51 50.08 -22.41
N GLY A 186 37.81 51.38 -22.50
CA GLY A 186 37.11 52.45 -21.77
C GLY A 186 35.65 52.70 -22.20
N GLN A 187 35.11 51.89 -23.12
CA GLN A 187 33.70 51.90 -23.53
C GLN A 187 32.82 50.97 -22.66
N ASP A 188 33.43 50.08 -21.90
CA ASP A 188 32.71 49.21 -20.97
C ASP A 188 32.24 49.98 -19.71
N ARG A 189 31.11 49.55 -19.14
CA ARG A 189 30.61 50.11 -17.86
C ARG A 189 31.70 49.98 -16.76
N PRO A 190 32.00 51.05 -16.01
CA PRO A 190 33.03 51.01 -14.97
C PRO A 190 32.77 49.91 -13.92
N ARG A 191 33.85 49.30 -13.41
CA ARG A 191 33.76 48.33 -12.32
C ARG A 191 33.18 48.94 -11.06
N GLN A 192 32.47 48.10 -10.32
CA GLN A 192 31.85 48.46 -9.06
C GLN A 192 32.94 48.51 -7.99
N SER A 193 33.05 49.63 -7.26
CA SER A 193 33.95 49.79 -6.10
C SER A 193 33.26 49.36 -4.81
#